data_AF-A0A7W0UF18-F1
#
_entry.id   AF-A0A7W0UF18-F1
#
_cell.length_a   1.000
_cell.length_b   1.000
_cell.length_c   1.000
_cell.angle_alpha   90.00
_cell.angle_beta   90.00
_cell.angle_gamma   90.00
#
_symmetry.space_group_name_H-M   'P 1'
#
loop_
_entity.id
_entity.type
_entity.pdbx_description
1 polymer ?
#
loop_
_entity_poly.entity_id
_entity_poly.type
_entity_poly.pdbx_seq_one_letter_code
_entity_poly.pdbx_strand_id
1 'polypeptide(L)'
;MSPTQTALGRLLQDRRESAEYSRARVGELVGIKPGTIEGWELGRVVRPPLHDVLRLAHFLQIAADEILQAVFEDAGVAPTTADVPAQQERKKARRRRPEGAVPLLEAAFRLLGWPDEATAAEALGASSERIGRWRSGAERMEFADYMTLSSMIGLAAAAAMKG
;
A
#
# COMPACT_ATOMS: atom_id res chain seq x y z
N MET A 1 -6.14 21.74 18.24
CA MET A 1 -4.80 21.75 17.61
C MET A 1 -4.99 21.36 16.16
N SER A 2 -4.63 22.23 15.22
CA SER A 2 -4.62 21.87 13.79
C SER A 2 -3.58 20.77 13.57
N PRO A 3 -3.84 19.78 12.70
CA PRO A 3 -2.83 18.76 12.41
C PRO A 3 -1.58 19.43 11.85
N THR A 4 -0.42 19.05 12.38
CA THR A 4 0.87 19.46 11.81
C THR A 4 0.96 18.91 10.39
N GLN A 5 1.28 19.77 9.42
CA GLN A 5 1.55 19.38 8.04
C GLN A 5 2.65 18.31 8.01
N THR A 6 2.41 17.24 7.26
CA THR A 6 3.38 16.14 7.06
C THR A 6 4.54 16.59 6.17
N ALA A 7 5.72 15.97 6.31
CA ALA A 7 6.87 16.17 5.45
C ALA A 7 6.51 15.86 3.98
N LEU A 8 5.76 14.77 3.73
CA LEU A 8 5.24 14.48 2.40
C LEU A 8 4.29 15.57 1.89
N GLY A 9 3.39 16.06 2.74
CA GLY A 9 2.45 17.13 2.40
C GLY A 9 3.16 18.43 2.04
N ARG A 10 4.24 18.75 2.78
CA ARG A 10 5.11 19.91 2.52
C ARG A 10 5.84 19.76 1.19
N LEU A 11 6.48 18.62 0.94
CA LEU A 11 7.19 18.34 -0.31
C LEU A 11 6.28 18.50 -1.54
N LEU A 12 5.07 17.93 -1.48
CA LEU A 12 4.09 18.04 -2.55
C LEU A 12 3.63 19.49 -2.77
N GLN A 13 3.39 20.22 -1.69
CA GLN A 13 3.03 21.64 -1.75
C GLN A 13 4.14 22.47 -2.39
N ASP A 14 5.37 22.34 -1.90
CA ASP A 14 6.52 23.13 -2.33
C ASP A 14 6.80 22.88 -3.82
N ARG A 15 6.75 21.62 -4.28
CA ARG A 15 6.96 21.31 -5.70
C ARG A 15 5.84 21.82 -6.58
N ARG A 16 4.59 21.74 -6.12
CA ARG A 16 3.43 22.28 -6.86
C ARG A 16 3.54 23.79 -7.02
N GLU A 17 3.87 24.50 -5.95
CA GLU A 17 3.97 25.97 -5.94
C GLU A 17 5.19 26.44 -6.74
N SER A 18 6.32 25.73 -6.66
CA SER A 18 7.50 26.00 -7.49
C SER A 18 7.25 25.77 -8.99
N ALA A 19 6.33 24.86 -9.33
CA ALA A 19 5.87 24.65 -10.70
C ALA A 19 4.69 25.56 -11.09
N GLU A 20 4.35 26.55 -10.26
CA GLU A 20 3.30 27.55 -10.47
C GLU A 20 1.88 26.98 -10.68
N TYR A 21 1.63 25.76 -10.19
CA TYR A 21 0.32 25.14 -10.31
C TYR A 21 -0.58 25.46 -9.11
N SER A 22 -1.82 25.83 -9.40
CA SER A 22 -2.88 25.77 -8.39
C SER A 22 -3.27 24.32 -8.12
N ARG A 23 -3.81 24.03 -6.92
CA ARG A 23 -4.38 22.70 -6.60
C ARG A 23 -5.44 22.26 -7.60
N ALA A 24 -6.26 23.21 -8.06
CA ALA A 24 -7.29 22.95 -9.06
C ALA A 24 -6.68 22.49 -10.39
N ARG A 25 -5.65 23.21 -10.85
CA ARG A 25 -5.01 22.94 -12.13
C ARG A 25 -4.25 21.61 -12.13
N VAL A 26 -3.42 21.36 -11.12
CA VAL A 26 -2.69 20.09 -11.06
C VAL A 26 -3.66 18.92 -10.88
N GLY A 27 -4.69 19.09 -10.05
CA GLY A 27 -5.72 18.07 -9.83
C GLY A 27 -6.47 17.66 -11.09
N GLU A 28 -6.83 18.62 -11.94
CA GLU A 28 -7.39 18.36 -13.27
C GLU A 28 -6.45 17.52 -14.14
N LEU A 29 -5.16 17.88 -14.20
CA LEU A 29 -4.16 17.24 -15.06
C LEU A 29 -3.84 15.80 -14.63
N VAL A 30 -3.89 15.50 -13.33
CA VAL A 30 -3.57 14.18 -12.78
C VAL A 30 -4.81 13.38 -12.37
N GLY A 31 -6.02 13.92 -12.56
CA GLY A 31 -7.27 13.26 -12.17
C GLY A 31 -7.45 13.08 -10.65
N ILE A 32 -6.96 14.01 -9.83
CA ILE A 32 -7.12 14.04 -8.37
C ILE A 32 -7.95 15.26 -7.99
N LYS A 33 -8.93 15.10 -7.10
CA LYS A 33 -9.77 16.22 -6.67
C LYS A 33 -8.94 17.29 -5.93
N PRO A 34 -9.19 18.60 -6.14
CA PRO A 34 -8.38 19.65 -5.52
C PRO A 34 -8.39 19.61 -3.98
N GLY A 35 -9.56 19.32 -3.39
CA GLY A 35 -9.69 19.16 -1.93
C GLY A 35 -8.99 17.92 -1.38
N THR A 36 -8.72 16.91 -2.22
CA THR A 36 -7.89 15.75 -1.86
C THR A 36 -6.43 16.16 -1.74
N ILE A 37 -5.91 16.91 -2.71
CA ILE A 37 -4.54 17.46 -2.68
C ILE A 37 -4.37 18.40 -1.49
N GLU A 38 -5.33 19.30 -1.27
CA GLU A 38 -5.36 20.19 -0.11
C GLU A 38 -5.32 19.42 1.22
N GLY A 39 -6.08 18.32 1.31
CA GLY A 39 -6.09 17.47 2.50
C GLY A 39 -4.73 16.83 2.80
N TRP A 40 -3.92 16.56 1.78
CA TRP A 40 -2.57 16.01 1.93
C TRP A 40 -1.59 17.11 2.32
N GLU A 41 -1.60 18.21 1.58
CA GLU A 41 -0.71 19.35 1.83
C GLU A 41 -0.91 19.93 3.23
N LEU A 42 -2.13 19.96 3.74
CA LEU A 42 -2.42 20.49 5.08
C LEU A 42 -2.34 19.42 6.19
N GLY A 43 -1.90 18.20 5.89
CA GLY A 43 -1.79 17.12 6.88
C GLY A 43 -3.12 16.60 7.43
N ARG A 44 -4.27 16.93 6.81
CA ARG A 44 -5.58 16.38 7.20
C ARG A 44 -5.70 14.89 6.89
N VAL A 45 -4.90 14.40 5.94
CA VAL A 45 -4.75 12.99 5.61
C VAL A 45 -3.29 12.60 5.77
N VAL A 46 -2.99 11.88 6.85
CA VAL A 46 -1.62 11.47 7.20
C VAL A 46 -1.06 10.40 6.24
N ARG A 47 -1.94 9.57 5.66
CA ARG A 47 -1.53 8.45 4.76
C ARG A 47 -2.32 8.51 3.45
N PRO A 48 -1.89 9.36 2.50
CA PRO A 48 -2.51 9.42 1.18
C PRO A 48 -2.31 8.10 0.40
N PRO A 49 -3.21 7.75 -0.53
CA PRO A 49 -3.06 6.55 -1.37
C PRO A 49 -1.81 6.63 -2.25
N LEU A 50 -0.96 5.59 -2.19
CA LEU A 50 0.34 5.58 -2.89
C LEU A 50 0.22 5.86 -4.39
N HIS A 51 -0.75 5.27 -5.08
CA HIS A 51 -0.91 5.44 -6.53
C HIS A 51 -1.19 6.88 -6.94
N ASP A 52 -1.97 7.63 -6.17
CA ASP A 52 -2.25 9.02 -6.47
C ASP A 52 -1.07 9.93 -6.11
N VAL A 53 -0.35 9.62 -5.02
CA VAL A 53 0.92 10.31 -4.68
C VAL A 53 1.93 10.13 -5.80
N LEU A 54 2.12 8.90 -6.30
CA LEU A 54 3.06 8.63 -7.39
C LEU A 54 2.66 9.35 -8.68
N ARG A 55 1.37 9.42 -8.99
CA ARG A 55 0.89 10.16 -10.17
C ARG A 55 1.19 11.66 -10.05
N LEU A 56 0.91 12.26 -8.90
CA LEU A 56 1.19 13.67 -8.64
C LEU A 56 2.71 13.95 -8.63
N ALA A 57 3.50 13.09 -7.97
CA ALA A 57 4.95 13.20 -7.89
C ALA A 57 5.61 13.09 -9.27
N HIS A 58 5.16 12.14 -10.08
CA HIS A 58 5.63 11.99 -11.46
C HIS A 58 5.31 13.25 -12.29
N PHE A 59 4.08 13.77 -12.19
CA PHE A 59 3.70 15.00 -12.89
C PHE A 59 4.55 16.21 -12.45
N LEU A 60 4.78 16.36 -11.14
CA LEU A 60 5.59 17.44 -10.56
C LEU A 60 7.11 17.21 -10.66
N GLN A 61 7.54 16.12 -11.30
CA GLN A 61 8.95 15.75 -11.46
C GLN A 61 9.71 15.69 -10.11
N ILE A 62 9.04 15.17 -9.08
CA ILE A 62 9.67 14.86 -7.78
C ILE A 62 10.40 13.53 -7.91
N ALA A 63 11.67 13.48 -7.51
CA ALA A 63 12.44 12.26 -7.55
C ALA A 63 11.95 11.25 -6.48
N ALA A 64 12.10 9.96 -6.78
CA ALA A 64 11.56 8.90 -5.91
C ALA A 64 12.22 8.87 -4.52
N ASP A 65 13.51 9.21 -4.45
CA ASP A 65 14.29 9.35 -3.22
C ASP A 65 13.77 10.49 -2.33
N GLU A 66 13.38 11.63 -2.91
CA GLU A 66 12.76 12.74 -2.16
C GLU A 66 11.43 12.30 -1.52
N ILE A 67 10.60 11.56 -2.26
CA ILE A 67 9.34 11.01 -1.74
C ILE A 67 9.61 10.03 -0.61
N LEU A 68 10.55 9.10 -0.79
CA LEU A 68 10.91 8.12 0.24
C LEU A 68 11.42 8.82 1.50
N GLN A 69 12.31 9.80 1.36
CA GLN A 69 12.85 10.58 2.46
C GLN A 69 11.73 11.26 3.26
N ALA A 70 10.80 11.95 2.59
CA ALA A 70 9.67 12.61 3.24
C ALA A 70 8.74 11.62 3.95
N VAL A 71 8.49 10.44 3.35
CA VAL A 71 7.69 9.38 3.99
C VAL A 71 8.38 8.81 5.23
N PHE A 72 9.70 8.65 5.21
CA PHE A 72 10.46 8.19 6.38
C PHE A 72 10.46 9.23 7.51
N GLU A 73 10.56 10.50 7.18
CA GLU A 73 10.46 11.59 8.15
C GLU A 73 9.09 11.61 8.83
N ASP A 74 8.01 11.40 8.07
CA ASP A 74 6.65 11.29 8.60
C ASP A 74 6.43 10.05 9.48
N ALA A 75 7.17 8.97 9.22
CA ALA A 75 7.06 7.73 9.99
C ALA A 75 7.77 7.80 11.36
N GLY A 76 8.68 8.77 11.56
CA GLY A 76 9.53 8.87 12.74
C GLY A 76 10.49 7.68 12.90
N VAL A 77 11.03 7.49 14.10
CA VAL A 77 11.77 6.25 14.46
C VAL A 77 10.79 5.09 14.37
N ALA A 78 11.19 4.00 13.71
CA ALA A 78 10.36 2.81 13.55
C ALA A 78 9.70 2.43 14.89
N PRO A 79 8.35 2.32 14.94
CA PRO A 79 7.68 1.95 16.18
C PRO A 79 8.22 0.60 16.62
N THR A 80 8.72 0.56 17.86
CA THR A 80 8.95 -0.73 18.51
C THR A 80 7.60 -1.41 18.71
N THR A 81 7.58 -2.73 18.80
CA THR A 81 6.36 -3.54 18.96
C THR A 81 5.47 -3.11 20.14
N ALA A 82 5.96 -2.27 21.05
CA ALA A 82 5.24 -1.72 22.19
C ALA A 82 4.32 -0.50 21.87
N ASP A 83 4.52 0.21 20.76
CA ASP A 83 3.91 1.54 20.52
C ASP A 83 2.69 1.53 19.60
N VAL A 84 2.07 0.37 19.35
CA VAL A 84 0.83 0.30 18.55
C VAL A 84 -0.38 0.41 19.49
N PRO A 85 -1.04 1.58 19.63
CA PRO A 85 -2.32 1.62 20.32
C PRO A 85 -3.37 0.82 19.55
N ALA A 86 -4.11 -0.02 20.29
CA ALA A 86 -5.11 -0.93 19.78
C ALA A 86 -6.13 -0.20 18.89
N GLN A 87 -6.17 -0.61 17.63
CA GLN A 87 -6.99 -0.13 16.54
C GLN A 87 -8.49 -0.49 16.71
N GLN A 88 -9.05 -0.39 17.93
CA GLN A 88 -10.34 -0.99 18.28
C GLN A 88 -11.58 -0.16 17.93
N GLU A 89 -11.50 1.14 17.62
CA GLU A 89 -12.73 1.96 17.54
C GLU A 89 -13.19 2.44 16.16
N ARG A 90 -12.38 2.39 15.08
CA ARG A 90 -12.74 3.14 13.85
C ARG A 90 -13.28 2.39 12.63
N LYS A 91 -13.46 1.07 12.62
CA LYS A 91 -14.06 0.37 11.44
C LYS A 91 -15.01 -0.79 11.74
N LYS A 92 -15.88 -0.64 12.75
CA LYS A 92 -17.03 -1.55 12.97
C LYS A 92 -18.04 -1.66 11.79
N ALA A 93 -17.86 -0.98 10.64
CA ALA A 93 -18.94 -0.85 9.63
C ALA A 93 -18.55 -0.99 8.14
N ARG A 94 -17.34 -1.43 7.77
CA ARG A 94 -17.04 -1.75 6.35
C ARG A 94 -16.69 -3.22 6.20
N ARG A 95 -17.73 -4.03 6.00
CA ARG A 95 -17.78 -5.38 5.43
C ARG A 95 -16.46 -6.14 5.51
N ARG A 96 -16.39 -7.17 6.37
CA ARG A 96 -15.35 -8.21 6.44
C ARG A 96 -14.83 -8.52 5.03
N ARG A 97 -13.82 -7.78 4.59
CA ARG A 97 -13.02 -8.12 3.41
C ARG A 97 -11.99 -9.10 3.95
N PRO A 98 -11.85 -10.28 3.35
CA PRO A 98 -10.87 -11.23 3.80
C PRO A 98 -9.49 -10.53 3.83
N GLU A 99 -8.82 -10.63 4.97
CA GLU A 99 -7.59 -9.89 5.28
C GLU A 99 -6.50 -10.15 4.23
N GLY A 100 -5.65 -9.15 3.97
CA GLY A 100 -4.87 -8.99 2.73
C GLY A 100 -4.02 -10.17 2.22
N ALA A 101 -3.72 -11.17 3.06
CA ALA A 101 -3.08 -12.40 2.62
C ALA A 101 -4.04 -13.34 1.86
N VAL A 102 -5.32 -13.38 2.23
CA VAL A 102 -6.34 -14.21 1.58
C VAL A 102 -6.54 -13.79 0.12
N PRO A 103 -6.78 -12.52 -0.23
CA PRO A 103 -6.90 -12.14 -1.64
C PRO A 103 -5.64 -12.42 -2.48
N LEU A 104 -4.45 -12.30 -1.88
CA LEU A 104 -3.19 -12.58 -2.56
C LEU A 104 -3.02 -14.09 -2.79
N LEU A 105 -3.30 -14.90 -1.79
CA LEU A 105 -3.26 -16.35 -1.87
C LEU A 105 -4.28 -16.86 -2.91
N GLU A 106 -5.52 -16.38 -2.89
CA GLU A 106 -6.53 -16.70 -3.92
C GLU A 106 -6.13 -16.22 -5.33
N ALA A 107 -5.36 -15.14 -5.44
CA ALA A 107 -4.78 -14.73 -6.72
C ALA A 107 -3.70 -15.71 -7.19
N ALA A 108 -2.83 -16.19 -6.29
CA ALA A 108 -1.82 -17.18 -6.60
C ALA A 108 -2.43 -18.50 -7.06
N PHE A 109 -3.45 -19.02 -6.37
CA PHE A 109 -4.17 -20.24 -6.78
C PHE A 109 -4.65 -20.15 -8.23
N ARG A 110 -5.22 -19.01 -8.62
CA ARG A 110 -5.71 -18.79 -9.99
C ARG A 110 -4.61 -18.61 -11.01
N LEU A 111 -3.58 -17.82 -10.69
CA LEU A 111 -2.51 -17.48 -11.64
C LEU A 111 -1.52 -18.63 -11.85
N LEU A 112 -1.21 -19.36 -10.78
CA LEU A 112 -0.26 -20.47 -10.78
C LEU A 112 -0.94 -21.82 -11.04
N GLY A 113 -2.27 -21.84 -11.11
CA GLY A 113 -3.04 -23.05 -11.39
C GLY A 113 -2.96 -24.11 -10.29
N TRP A 114 -2.81 -23.71 -9.03
CA TRP A 114 -2.76 -24.66 -7.92
C TRP A 114 -4.12 -25.33 -7.72
N PRO A 115 -4.22 -26.67 -7.83
CA PRO A 115 -5.50 -27.37 -7.73
C PRO A 115 -5.96 -27.53 -6.27
N ASP A 116 -5.03 -27.55 -5.32
CA ASP A 116 -5.30 -27.82 -3.91
C ASP A 116 -4.28 -27.14 -2.97
N GLU A 117 -4.56 -27.22 -1.67
CA GLU A 117 -3.72 -26.64 -0.62
C GLU A 117 -2.38 -27.37 -0.47
N ALA A 118 -2.27 -28.62 -0.90
CA ALA A 118 -1.02 -29.38 -0.85
C ALA A 118 0.00 -28.85 -1.87
N THR A 119 -0.46 -28.55 -3.08
CA THR A 119 0.37 -27.96 -4.14
C THR A 119 0.85 -26.57 -3.74
N ALA A 120 -0.03 -25.77 -3.13
CA ALA A 120 0.35 -24.46 -2.59
C ALA A 120 1.34 -24.54 -1.42
N ALA A 121 1.16 -25.54 -0.54
CA ALA A 121 2.02 -25.78 0.60
C ALA A 121 3.44 -26.16 0.18
N GLU A 122 3.58 -27.05 -0.80
CA GLU A 122 4.88 -27.41 -1.38
C GLU A 122 5.59 -26.18 -1.96
N ALA A 123 4.87 -25.37 -2.74
CA ALA A 123 5.42 -24.21 -3.41
C ALA A 123 5.82 -23.08 -2.44
N LEU A 124 5.17 -22.99 -1.28
CA LEU A 124 5.45 -21.99 -0.24
C LEU A 124 6.32 -22.52 0.91
N GLY A 125 6.71 -23.79 0.90
CA GLY A 125 7.43 -24.42 2.01
C GLY A 125 6.64 -24.43 3.32
N ALA A 126 5.31 -24.52 3.23
CA ALA A 126 4.39 -24.54 4.37
C ALA A 126 3.67 -25.91 4.47
N SER A 127 2.78 -26.07 5.46
CA SER A 127 1.87 -27.23 5.52
C SER A 127 0.50 -26.88 4.94
N SER A 128 -0.21 -27.86 4.36
CA SER A 128 -1.54 -27.66 3.78
C SER A 128 -2.54 -27.10 4.80
N GLU A 129 -2.47 -27.56 6.05
CA GLU A 129 -3.29 -27.03 7.14
C GLU A 129 -3.02 -25.54 7.41
N ARG A 130 -1.76 -25.10 7.28
CA ARG A 130 -1.39 -23.69 7.42
C ARG A 130 -1.91 -22.86 6.25
N ILE A 131 -1.88 -23.39 5.03
CA ILE A 131 -2.53 -22.77 3.87
C ILE A 131 -4.04 -22.60 4.11
N GLY A 132 -4.74 -23.64 4.59
CA GLY A 132 -6.17 -23.56 4.91
C GLY A 132 -6.50 -22.54 6.01
N ARG A 133 -5.65 -22.43 7.04
CA ARG A 133 -5.78 -21.41 8.09
C ARG A 133 -5.54 -19.99 7.58
N TRP A 134 -4.61 -19.81 6.64
CA TRP A 134 -4.43 -18.52 5.95
C TRP A 134 -5.63 -18.17 5.09
N ARG A 135 -6.15 -19.10 4.28
CA ARG A 135 -7.31 -18.89 3.39
C ARG A 135 -8.60 -18.59 4.13
N SER A 136 -8.82 -19.22 5.28
CA SER A 136 -9.96 -18.94 6.16
C SER A 136 -9.81 -17.64 6.97
N GLY A 137 -8.63 -17.02 6.96
CA GLY A 137 -8.30 -15.87 7.80
C GLY A 137 -8.18 -16.21 9.29
N ALA A 138 -8.08 -17.50 9.64
CA ALA A 138 -7.88 -17.96 11.01
C ALA A 138 -6.44 -17.72 11.49
N GLU A 139 -5.48 -17.67 10.56
CA GLU A 139 -4.09 -17.34 10.81
C GLU A 139 -3.64 -16.25 9.85
N ARG A 140 -2.84 -15.30 10.34
CA ARG A 140 -2.22 -14.28 9.49
C ARG A 140 -0.96 -14.86 8.86
N MET A 141 -0.77 -14.62 7.57
CA MET A 141 0.47 -14.95 6.87
C MET A 141 1.61 -14.06 7.37
N GLU A 142 2.73 -14.67 7.72
CA GLU A 142 3.93 -13.95 8.14
C GLU A 142 4.56 -13.18 6.98
N PHE A 143 5.34 -12.15 7.31
CA PHE A 143 5.91 -11.26 6.29
C PHE A 143 6.80 -12.01 5.29
N ALA A 144 7.60 -12.98 5.75
CA ALA A 144 8.44 -13.80 4.87
C ALA A 144 7.62 -14.61 3.86
N ASP A 145 6.57 -15.29 4.33
CA ASP A 145 5.67 -16.10 3.50
C ASP A 145 4.93 -15.22 2.47
N TYR A 146 4.53 -14.01 2.89
CA TYR A 146 3.90 -13.02 2.03
C TYR A 146 4.84 -12.52 0.91
N MET A 147 6.12 -12.29 1.24
CA MET A 147 7.13 -11.86 0.27
C MET A 147 7.46 -12.96 -0.74
N THR A 148 7.54 -14.22 -0.28
CA THR A 148 7.70 -15.39 -1.15
C THR A 148 6.54 -15.48 -2.14
N LEU A 149 5.29 -15.45 -1.64
CA LEU A 149 4.09 -15.50 -2.46
C LEU A 149 4.00 -14.36 -3.48
N SER A 150 4.33 -13.13 -3.05
CA SER A 150 4.34 -11.94 -3.93
C SER A 150 5.38 -12.06 -5.05
N SER A 151 6.55 -12.63 -4.74
CA SER A 151 7.61 -12.85 -5.73
C SER A 151 7.22 -13.90 -6.77
N MET A 152 6.59 -15.00 -6.35
CA MET A 152 6.09 -16.05 -7.24
C MET A 152 5.02 -15.52 -8.20
N ILE A 153 4.10 -14.70 -7.71
CA ILE A 153 3.08 -14.03 -8.54
C ILE A 153 3.75 -13.09 -9.55
N GLY A 154 4.72 -12.29 -9.12
CA GLY A 154 5.45 -11.38 -10.01
C GLY A 154 6.17 -12.11 -11.14
N LEU A 155 6.82 -13.24 -10.85
CA LEU A 155 7.49 -14.08 -11.84
C LEU A 155 6.50 -14.68 -12.84
N ALA A 156 5.37 -15.22 -12.35
CA ALA A 156 4.35 -15.81 -13.22
C ALA A 156 3.68 -14.76 -14.12
N ALA A 157 3.39 -13.57 -13.59
CA ALA A 157 2.86 -12.47 -14.38
C ALA A 157 3.86 -12.01 -15.45
N ALA A 158 5.15 -11.90 -15.11
CA ALA A 158 6.20 -11.54 -16.07
C ALA A 158 6.37 -12.60 -17.18
N ALA A 159 6.19 -13.88 -16.88
CA ALA A 159 6.20 -14.95 -17.87
C ALA A 159 4.97 -14.88 -18.80
N ALA A 160 3.79 -14.61 -18.26
CA ALA A 160 2.55 -14.48 -19.03
C ALA A 160 2.53 -13.28 -19.99
N MET A 161 3.30 -12.22 -19.70
CA MET A 161 3.44 -11.06 -20.60
C MET A 161 4.46 -11.25 -21.72
N LYS A 162 5.25 -12.33 -21.70
CA LYS A 162 6.27 -12.63 -22.71
C LYS A 162 5.83 -13.67 -23.75
N GLY A 163 4.68 -14.31 -23.55
CA GLY A 163 4.02 -15.22 -24.50
C GLY A 163 2.88 -14.53 -25.21
#